data_AF-A0A357AF42-F1
#
_entry.id   AF-A0A357AF42-F1
#
_cell.length_a   1.000
_cell.length_b   1.000
_cell.length_c   1.000
_cell.angle_alpha   90.00
_cell.angle_beta   90.00
_cell.angle_gamma   90.00
#
_symmetry.space_group_name_H-M   'P 1'
#
loop_
_entity.id
_entity.type
_entity.pdbx_description
1 polymer ?
#
loop_
_entity_poly.entity_id
_entity_poly.type
_entity_poly.pdbx_seq_one_letter_code
_entity_poly.pdbx_strand_id
1 'polypeptide(L)' 'MGIDAHGMEEYEGRRVSTFNLAQEFIRDRKYKLDGFITHRFKLEDYKKAFKLMMDNPPDLVKIVLDCRE' A
#
# COMPACT_ATOMS: atom_id res chain seq x y z
N MET A 1 3.45 4.18 -13.41
CA MET A 1 3.03 5.54 -13.05
C MET A 1 1.96 5.41 -11.98
N GLY A 2 2.27 5.81 -10.75
CA GLY A 2 1.28 5.91 -9.68
C GLY A 2 0.68 7.31 -9.69
N ILE A 3 -0.56 7.44 -9.26
CA ILE A 3 -1.18 8.73 -8.99
C ILE A 3 -1.21 8.92 -7.48
N ASP A 4 -0.64 10.02 -6.99
CA ASP A 4 -0.84 10.46 -5.60
C ASP A 4 -2.13 11.28 -5.56
N ALA A 5 -3.26 10.58 -5.69
CA ALA A 5 -4.58 11.16 -5.59
C ALA A 5 -5.24 10.66 -4.32
N HIS A 6 -5.65 11.60 -3.48
CA HIS A 6 -6.51 11.34 -2.33
C HIS A 6 -7.72 12.28 -2.35
N GLY A 7 -8.83 11.79 -1.82
CA GLY A 7 -10.07 12.56 -1.69
C GLY A 7 -10.07 13.43 -0.43
N MET A 8 -11.16 14.16 -0.26
CA MET A 8 -11.52 14.84 0.97
C MET A 8 -12.91 14.34 1.38
N GLU A 9 -13.09 13.99 2.64
CA GLU A 9 -14.35 13.46 3.19
C GLU A 9 -14.75 14.21 4.45
N GLU A 10 -16.05 14.23 4.75
CA GLU A 10 -16.55 14.65 6.06
C GLU A 10 -16.60 13.42 6.98
N TYR A 11 -15.80 13.42 8.05
CA TYR A 11 -15.69 12.33 9.00
C TYR A 11 -15.67 12.85 10.44
N GLU A 12 -16.59 12.39 11.28
CA GLU A 12 -16.74 12.83 12.68
C GLU A 12 -16.82 14.36 12.83
N GLY A 13 -17.54 15.03 11.91
CA GLY A 13 -17.70 16.49 11.91
C GLY A 13 -16.48 17.27 11.43
N ARG A 14 -15.48 16.59 10.85
CA ARG A 14 -14.26 17.19 10.30
C ARG A 14 -14.16 16.91 8.80
N ARG A 15 -13.79 17.92 8.01
CA ARG A 15 -13.33 17.71 6.63
C ARG A 15 -11.88 17.26 6.62
N VAL A 16 -11.61 16.03 6.17
CA VAL A 16 -10.29 15.39 6.26
C VAL A 16 -9.88 14.72 4.95
N SER A 17 -8.58 14.72 4.65
CA SER A 17 -8.03 13.92 3.54
C SER A 17 -8.24 12.44 3.81
N THR A 18 -8.69 11.68 2.80
CA THR A 18 -8.85 10.22 2.94
C THR A 18 -7.54 9.51 3.26
N PHE A 19 -6.42 10.06 2.79
CA PHE A 19 -5.09 9.53 3.09
C PHE A 19 -4.71 9.72 4.56
N ASN A 20 -5.04 10.87 5.14
CA ASN A 20 -4.82 11.12 6.57
C ASN A 20 -5.71 10.21 7.41
N LEU A 21 -6.98 10.05 7.03
CA LEU A 21 -7.91 9.19 7.75
C LEU A 21 -7.46 7.72 7.75
N ALA A 22 -6.96 7.21 6.62
CA ALA A 22 -6.39 5.87 6.55
C ALA A 22 -5.19 5.70 7.50
N GLN A 23 -4.29 6.69 7.57
CA GLN A 23 -3.17 6.69 8.51
C GLN A 23 -3.64 6.71 9.97
N GLU A 24 -4.64 7.54 10.31
CA GLU A 24 -5.25 7.57 11.65
C GLU A 24 -5.76 6.17 12.04
N PHE A 25 -6.51 5.52 11.16
CA PHE A 25 -7.06 4.19 11.43
C PHE A 25 -6.01 3.09 11.59
N ILE A 26 -4.91 3.15 10.84
CA ILE A 26 -3.79 2.22 10.99
C ILE A 26 -3.08 2.47 12.33
N ARG A 27 -2.77 3.73 12.65
CA ARG A 27 -2.09 4.11 13.91
C ARG A 27 -2.90 3.72 15.13
N ASP A 28 -4.21 3.95 15.09
CA ASP A 28 -5.13 3.65 16.17
C ASP A 28 -5.50 2.16 16.22
N ARG A 29 -4.88 1.33 15.37
CA ARG A 29 -5.10 -0.13 15.24
C ARG A 29 -6.54 -0.52 14.92
N LYS A 30 -7.34 0.40 14.38
CA LYS A 30 -8.66 0.12 13.80
C LYS A 30 -8.52 -0.75 12.56
N TYR A 31 -7.43 -0.61 11.81
CA TYR A 31 -7.05 -1.50 10.72
C TYR A 31 -5.69 -2.16 10.97
N LYS A 32 -5.61 -3.46 10.66
CA LYS A 32 -4.38 -4.25 10.66
C LYS A 32 -3.93 -4.47 9.23
N LEU A 33 -2.63 -4.34 8.98
CA LEU A 33 -2.03 -4.50 7.64
C LEU A 33 -1.30 -5.84 7.48
N ASP A 34 -1.32 -6.68 8.51
CA ASP A 34 -0.72 -8.01 8.49
C ASP A 34 -1.25 -8.82 7.30
N GLY A 35 -0.36 -9.45 6.55
CA GLY A 35 -0.70 -10.25 5.38
C GLY A 35 -0.96 -9.47 4.08
N PHE A 36 -1.02 -8.13 4.09
CA PHE A 36 -1.15 -7.37 2.84
C PHE A 36 0.10 -7.51 1.97
N ILE A 37 1.28 -7.38 2.57
CA ILE A 37 2.56 -7.52 1.86
C ILE A 37 2.89 -9.01 1.75
N THR A 38 2.56 -9.58 0.60
CA THR A 38 2.85 -10.99 0.27
C THR A 38 4.26 -11.20 -0.27
N HIS A 39 4.81 -10.18 -0.95
CA HIS A 39 6.08 -10.30 -1.66
C HIS A 39 6.94 -9.05 -1.46
N ARG A 40 8.24 -9.25 -1.23
CA ARG A 40 9.23 -8.19 -1.06
C ARG A 40 10.40 -8.43 -1.99
N PHE A 41 10.82 -7.39 -2.69
CA PHE A 41 12.00 -7.42 -3.55
C PHE A 41 12.90 -6.25 -3.19
N LYS A 42 14.21 -6.41 -3.40
CA LYS A 42 15.12 -5.27 -3.46
C LYS A 42 14.80 -4.42 -4.69
N LEU A 43 15.12 -3.13 -4.64
CA LEU A 43 14.93 -2.24 -5.79
C LEU A 43 15.64 -2.74 -7.06
N GLU A 44 16.84 -3.30 -6.94
CA GLU A 44 17.61 -3.88 -8.06
C GLU A 44 16.85 -5.01 -8.78
N ASP A 45 16.01 -5.74 -8.03
CA ASP A 45 15.19 -6.85 -8.53
C ASP A 45 13.82 -6.40 -9.07
N TYR A 46 13.59 -5.10 -9.29
CA TYR A 46 12.29 -4.57 -9.75
C TYR A 46 11.74 -5.32 -10.96
N LYS A 47 12.58 -5.72 -11.93
CA LYS A 47 12.13 -6.49 -13.11
C LYS A 47 11.48 -7.83 -12.73
N LYS A 48 12.00 -8.53 -11.72
CA LYS A 48 11.40 -9.77 -11.21
C LYS A 48 10.07 -9.49 -10.50
N ALA A 49 10.03 -8.40 -9.72
CA ALA A 49 8.81 -7.94 -9.07
C ALA A 49 7.69 -7.64 -10.08
N PHE A 50 8.00 -6.91 -11.15
CA PHE A 50 7.03 -6.61 -12.21
C PHE A 50 6.61 -7.86 -12.98
N LYS A 51 7.52 -8.81 -13.21
CA LYS A 51 7.15 -10.09 -13.83
C LYS A 51 6.13 -10.84 -12.96
N LEU A 52 6.40 -11.01 -11.66
CA LEU A 52 5.46 -11.64 -10.73
C LEU A 52 4.10 -10.92 -10.69
N MET A 53 4.11 -9.58 -10.72
CA MET A 53 2.89 -8.78 -10.79
C MET A 53 2.06 -9.08 -12.04
N MET A 54 2.71 -9.24 -13.19
CA MET A 54 2.05 -9.57 -14.45
C MET A 54 1.52 -11.01 -14.49
N ASP A 55 2.26 -11.95 -13.90
CA ASP A 55 1.84 -13.35 -13.78
C ASP A 55 0.64 -13.51 -12.84
N ASN A 56 0.49 -12.60 -11.85
CA ASN A 56 -0.63 -12.48 -10.91
C ASN A 56 -1.10 -13.81 -10.29
N PRO A 57 -0.21 -14.56 -9.61
CA PRO A 57 -0.58 -15.83 -9.01
C PRO A 57 -1.57 -15.66 -7.84
N PRO A 58 -2.31 -16.71 -7.45
CA PRO A 58 -3.39 -16.60 -6.45
C PRO A 58 -2.96 -16.11 -5.06
N ASP A 59 -1.69 -16.28 -4.71
CA ASP A 59 -1.08 -15.85 -3.45
C ASP A 59 -0.54 -14.41 -3.50
N LEU A 60 -0.65 -13.73 -4.64
CA LEU A 60 -0.23 -12.34 -4.79
C LEU A 60 -1.32 -11.37 -4.30
N VAL A 61 -0.99 -10.55 -3.29
CA VAL A 61 -1.85 -9.44 -2.84
C VAL A 61 -1.15 -8.09 -3.05
N LYS A 62 0.07 -7.93 -2.52
CA LYS A 62 0.86 -6.71 -2.68
C LYS A 62 2.35 -7.05 -2.76
N ILE A 63 3.01 -6.36 -3.68
CA ILE A 63 4.47 -6.33 -3.78
C ILE A 63 4.99 -5.02 -3.20
N VAL A 64 6.07 -5.09 -2.43
CA VAL A 64 6.86 -3.94 -1.98
C VAL A 64 8.28 -4.02 -2.55
N LEU A 65 8.76 -2.90 -3.08
CA LEU A 65 10.17 -2.70 -3.40
C LEU A 65 10.85 -2.02 -2.21
N ASP A 66 11.90 -2.65 -1.71
CA ASP A 66 12.75 -2.11 -0.66
C ASP A 66 13.85 -1.23 -1.28
N CYS A 67 13.82 0.06 -0.93
CA CYS A 67 14.74 1.07 -1.46
C CYS A 67 15.84 1.45 -0.46
N ARG A 68 15.96 0.73 0.66
CA ARG A 68 17.07 0.93 1.61
C ARG A 68 18.38 0.45 0.96
N GLU A 69 19.46 1.19 1.18
CA GLU A 69 20.83 0.82 0.78
C GLU A 69 21.34 -0.42 1.54
#